data_AF-A0A117SV28-F1
#
_entry.id   AF-A0A117SV28-F1
#
_cell.length_a   1.000
_cell.length_b   1.000
_cell.length_c   1.000
_cell.angle_alpha   90.00
_cell.angle_beta   90.00
_cell.angle_gamma   90.00
#
_symmetry.space_group_name_H-M   'P 1'
#
loop_
_entity.id
_entity.type
_entity.pdbx_description
1 polymer ?
#
loop_
_entity_poly.entity_id
_entity_poly.type
_entity_poly.pdbx_seq_one_letter_code
_entity_poly.pdbx_strand_id
1 'polypeptide(L)'
;MRRAVAVEVENPPSELYAVEGPYRRIVEEVAAYVAERGRLEKEKYNELYRRFRKQYPLPAQLIQQAMNQGVETGKSFLEAKRNGRVHKPHSRGSTRLHPLR
;
A
#
# COMPACT_ATOMS: atom_id res chain seq x y z
N MET A 1 14.40 22.65 41.97
CA MET A 1 13.28 23.18 41.16
C MET A 1 13.32 22.55 39.78
N ARG A 2 12.40 21.64 39.47
CA ARG A 2 12.27 21.09 38.11
C ARG A 2 11.32 22.01 37.34
N ARG A 3 11.82 22.70 36.32
CA ARG A 3 10.97 23.33 35.31
C ARG A 3 10.34 22.19 34.51
N ALA A 4 9.08 21.89 34.80
CA ALA A 4 8.23 21.21 33.83
C ALA A 4 7.92 22.26 32.77
N VAL A 5 8.62 22.19 31.64
CA VAL A 5 8.17 22.88 30.43
C VAL A 5 6.98 22.07 29.97
N ALA A 6 5.77 22.58 30.24
CA ALA A 6 4.59 22.16 29.53
C ALA A 6 4.85 22.48 28.06
N VAL A 7 5.36 21.50 27.32
CA VAL A 7 5.27 21.51 25.87
C VAL A 7 3.78 21.33 25.63
N GLU A 8 3.08 22.45 25.45
CA GLU A 8 1.82 22.43 24.74
C GLU A 8 2.15 21.78 23.40
N VAL A 9 1.88 20.48 23.31
CA VAL A 9 1.84 19.80 22.02
C VAL A 9 0.69 20.48 21.32
N GLU A 10 1.01 21.47 20.49
CA GLU A 10 0.08 21.99 19.49
C GLU A 10 -0.43 20.75 18.75
N ASN A 11 -1.64 20.32 19.10
CA ASN A 11 -2.33 19.25 18.42
C ASN A 11 -2.60 19.80 17.02
N PRO A 12 -1.84 19.37 15.99
CA PRO A 12 -1.94 20.00 14.69
C PRO A 12 -3.38 19.85 14.18
N PRO A 13 -3.92 20.87 13.48
CA PRO A 13 -5.35 21.00 13.25
C PRO A 13 -5.91 19.78 12.49
N SER A 14 -7.17 19.45 12.80
CA SER A 14 -7.96 18.31 12.31
C SER A 14 -8.01 18.13 10.77
N GLU A 15 -7.51 19.10 10.02
CA GLU A 15 -7.48 19.13 8.55
C GLU A 15 -6.50 18.12 7.94
N LEU A 16 -5.34 17.86 8.57
CA LEU A 16 -4.39 16.87 8.06
C LEU A 16 -4.94 15.45 8.18
N TYR A 17 -5.61 15.12 9.29
CA TYR A 17 -6.29 13.84 9.46
C TYR A 17 -7.47 13.67 8.49
N ALA A 18 -8.21 14.77 8.23
CA ALA A 18 -9.31 14.78 7.27
C ALA A 18 -8.86 14.47 5.84
N VAL A 19 -7.58 14.72 5.50
CA VAL A 19 -6.99 14.37 4.20
C VAL A 19 -6.32 12.99 4.24
N GLU A 20 -5.54 12.71 5.26
CA GLU A 20 -4.73 11.49 5.38
C GLU A 20 -5.60 10.23 5.38
N GLY A 21 -6.69 10.22 6.14
CA GLY A 21 -7.60 9.07 6.23
C GLY A 21 -8.17 8.65 4.87
N PRO A 22 -8.85 9.56 4.15
CA PRO A 22 -9.33 9.31 2.80
C PRO A 22 -8.22 8.95 1.81
N TYR A 23 -7.09 9.64 1.84
CA TYR A 23 -5.96 9.37 0.94
C TYR A 23 -5.45 7.93 1.11
N ARG A 24 -5.21 7.52 2.37
CA ARG A 24 -4.77 6.17 2.71
C ARG A 24 -5.77 5.11 2.24
N ARG A 25 -7.07 5.31 2.46
CA ARG A 25 -8.11 4.37 2.01
C ARG A 25 -8.11 4.19 0.49
N ILE A 26 -7.92 5.27 -0.26
CA ILE A 26 -7.84 5.21 -1.73
C ILE A 26 -6.62 4.40 -2.17
N VAL A 27 -5.45 4.67 -1.58
CA VAL A 27 -4.20 3.92 -1.87
C VAL A 27 -4.39 2.44 -1.58
N GLU A 28 -4.90 2.08 -0.40
CA GLU A 28 -5.10 0.69 0.03
C GLU A 28 -6.06 -0.06 -0.90
N GLU A 29 -7.20 0.53 -1.23
CA GLU A 29 -8.21 -0.14 -2.05
C GLU A 29 -7.73 -0.34 -3.49
N VAL A 30 -7.05 0.65 -4.07
CA VAL A 30 -6.48 0.51 -5.42
C VAL A 30 -5.32 -0.48 -5.43
N ALA A 31 -4.45 -0.44 -4.41
CA ALA A 31 -3.35 -1.39 -4.28
C ALA A 31 -3.85 -2.82 -4.15
N ALA A 32 -4.89 -3.07 -3.35
CA ALA A 32 -5.52 -4.38 -3.21
C ALA A 32 -6.06 -4.87 -4.56
N TYR A 33 -6.83 -4.03 -5.27
CA TYR A 33 -7.36 -4.39 -6.59
C TYR A 33 -6.24 -4.78 -7.56
N VAL A 34 -5.18 -3.98 -7.65
CA VAL A 34 -4.05 -4.25 -8.55
C VAL A 34 -3.29 -5.51 -8.12
N ALA A 35 -3.05 -5.71 -6.82
CA ALA A 35 -2.38 -6.90 -6.30
C ALA A 35 -3.17 -8.19 -6.58
N GLU A 36 -4.49 -8.12 -6.67
CA GLU A 36 -5.35 -9.24 -7.03
C GLU A 36 -5.44 -9.48 -8.54
N ARG A 37 -5.55 -8.40 -9.34
CA ARG A 37 -5.87 -8.47 -10.78
C ARG A 37 -4.69 -8.28 -11.71
N GLY A 38 -3.55 -7.82 -11.22
CA GLY A 38 -2.35 -7.55 -12.02
C GLY A 38 -2.29 -6.17 -12.65
N ARG A 39 -3.43 -5.48 -12.77
CA ARG A 39 -3.56 -4.17 -13.42
C ARG A 39 -4.79 -3.42 -12.93
N LEU A 40 -4.87 -2.13 -13.26
CA LEU A 40 -6.07 -1.32 -13.10
C LEU A 40 -6.64 -0.96 -14.47
N GLU A 41 -7.78 -1.54 -14.84
CA GLU A 41 -8.48 -1.24 -16.09
C GLU A 41 -9.03 0.20 -16.12
N LYS A 42 -9.15 0.78 -17.31
CA LYS A 42 -9.63 2.16 -17.50
C LYS A 42 -11.07 2.33 -17.01
N GLU A 43 -11.93 1.35 -17.25
CA GLU A 43 -13.32 1.35 -16.81
C GLU A 43 -13.37 1.36 -15.27
N LYS A 44 -12.55 0.51 -14.64
CA LYS A 44 -12.47 0.42 -13.19
C LYS A 44 -11.86 1.67 -12.56
N TYR A 45 -10.84 2.26 -13.19
CA TYR A 45 -10.28 3.54 -12.78
C TYR A 45 -11.36 4.62 -12.74
N ASN A 46 -12.15 4.76 -13.82
CA ASN A 46 -13.20 5.76 -13.89
C ASN A 46 -14.31 5.52 -12.86
N GLU A 47 -14.69 4.26 -12.62
CA GLU A 47 -15.65 3.88 -11.59
C GLU A 47 -15.15 4.29 -10.19
N LEU A 48 -13.93 3.90 -9.83
CA LEU A 48 -13.32 4.22 -8.55
C LEU A 48 -13.15 5.73 -8.38
N TYR A 49 -12.67 6.42 -9.40
CA TYR A 49 -12.51 7.88 -9.38
C TYR A 49 -13.84 8.59 -9.12
N ARG A 50 -14.91 8.21 -9.84
CA ARG A 50 -16.25 8.78 -9.64
C ARG A 50 -16.79 8.49 -8.24
N ARG A 51 -16.56 7.29 -7.72
CA ARG A 51 -16.99 6.90 -6.37
C ARG A 51 -16.24 7.71 -5.30
N PHE A 52 -14.92 7.82 -5.40
CA PHE A 52 -14.10 8.58 -4.44
C PHE A 52 -14.39 10.08 -4.48
N ARG A 53 -14.64 10.65 -5.67
CA ARG A 53 -15.06 12.06 -5.81
C ARG A 53 -16.39 12.37 -5.12
N LYS A 54 -17.28 11.39 -4.99
CA LYS A 54 -18.55 11.53 -4.26
C LYS A 54 -18.40 11.28 -2.76
N GLN A 55 -17.52 10.34 -2.40
CA GLN A 55 -17.40 9.85 -1.03
C GLN A 55 -16.55 10.75 -0.14
N TYR A 56 -15.52 11.38 -0.69
CA TYR A 56 -14.54 12.13 0.09
C TYR A 56 -14.51 13.60 -0.32
N PRO A 57 -14.40 14.53 0.64
CA PRO A 57 -14.20 15.96 0.37
C PRO A 57 -12.75 16.26 -0.04
N LEU A 58 -12.18 15.43 -0.92
CA LEU A 58 -10.81 15.60 -1.41
C LEU A 58 -10.78 16.35 -2.75
N PRO A 59 -9.78 17.23 -2.95
CA PRO A 59 -9.44 17.75 -4.27
C PRO A 59 -9.23 16.62 -5.28
N ALA A 60 -9.70 16.84 -6.52
CA ALA A 60 -9.59 15.86 -7.60
C ALA A 60 -8.14 15.39 -7.86
N GLN A 61 -7.17 16.29 -7.67
CA GLN A 61 -5.75 15.98 -7.84
C GLN A 61 -5.25 14.98 -6.79
N LEU A 62 -5.65 15.12 -5.52
CA LEU A 62 -5.23 14.20 -4.46
C LEU A 62 -5.84 12.81 -4.64
N ILE A 63 -7.09 12.73 -5.13
CA ILE A 63 -7.71 11.43 -5.47
C ILE A 63 -6.93 10.75 -6.59
N GLN A 64 -6.60 11.47 -7.67
CA GLN A 64 -5.80 10.91 -8.78
C GLN A 64 -4.41 10.47 -8.31
N GLN A 65 -3.76 11.27 -7.47
CA GLN A 65 -2.45 10.94 -6.90
C GLN A 65 -2.52 9.67 -6.04
N ALA A 66 -3.50 9.58 -5.15
CA ALA A 66 -3.70 8.40 -4.31
C ALA A 66 -3.99 7.15 -5.16
N MET A 67 -4.78 7.27 -6.22
CA MET A 67 -5.03 6.16 -7.15
C MET A 67 -3.74 5.72 -7.85
N ASN A 68 -2.94 6.65 -8.36
CA ASN A 68 -1.68 6.32 -9.03
C ASN A 68 -0.70 5.66 -8.06
N GLN A 69 -0.58 6.18 -6.83
CA GLN A 69 0.24 5.57 -5.79
C GLN A 69 -0.25 4.17 -5.42
N GLY A 70 -1.57 3.96 -5.31
CA GLY A 70 -2.16 2.65 -5.10
C GLY A 70 -1.80 1.67 -6.22
N VAL A 71 -1.82 2.10 -7.48
CA VAL A 71 -1.40 1.26 -8.63
C VAL A 71 0.06 0.82 -8.49
N GLU A 72 0.97 1.75 -8.22
CA GLU A 72 2.39 1.44 -8.06
C GLU A 72 2.65 0.53 -6.85
N THR A 73 1.93 0.76 -5.75
CA THR A 73 2.00 -0.09 -4.55
C THR A 73 1.56 -1.52 -4.84
N GLY A 74 0.42 -1.69 -5.54
CA GLY A 74 -0.08 -3.02 -5.93
C GLY A 74 0.88 -3.75 -6.88
N LYS A 75 1.49 -3.04 -7.84
CA LYS A 75 2.53 -3.60 -8.71
C LYS A 75 3.76 -4.06 -7.93
N SER A 76 4.23 -3.24 -7.00
CA SER A 76 5.37 -3.59 -6.14
C SER A 76 5.11 -4.87 -5.33
N PHE A 77 3.88 -5.04 -4.82
CA PHE A 77 3.50 -6.27 -4.12
C PHE A 77 3.54 -7.51 -5.03
N LEU A 78 3.08 -7.39 -6.27
CA LEU A 78 3.17 -8.48 -7.27
C LEU A 78 4.62 -8.83 -7.60
N GLU A 79 5.46 -7.83 -7.75
CA GLU A 79 6.90 -8.02 -7.98
C GLU A 79 7.56 -8.73 -6.80
N ALA A 80 7.30 -8.28 -5.57
CA ALA A 80 7.78 -8.94 -4.35
C ALA A 80 7.31 -10.40 -4.27
N LYS A 81 6.05 -10.68 -4.59
CA LYS A 81 5.49 -12.04 -4.65
C LYS A 81 6.17 -12.91 -5.72
N ARG A 82 6.49 -12.34 -6.88
CA ARG A 82 7.23 -13.02 -7.96
C ARG A 82 8.66 -13.34 -7.50
N ASN A 83 9.35 -12.37 -6.91
CA ASN A 83 10.73 -12.53 -6.43
C ASN A 83 10.81 -13.56 -5.29
N GLY A 84 9.84 -13.59 -4.38
CA GLY A 84 9.75 -14.62 -3.33
C GLY A 84 9.48 -16.03 -3.87
N ARG A 85 8.74 -16.17 -4.99
CA ARG A 85 8.58 -17.47 -5.69
C ARG A 85 9.85 -17.91 -6.41
N VAL A 86 10.60 -16.96 -6.98
CA VAL A 86 11.87 -17.21 -7.67
C VAL A 86 12.98 -17.55 -6.67
N HIS A 87 12.98 -16.91 -5.49
CA HIS A 87 13.95 -17.15 -4.42
C HIS A 87 13.54 -18.28 -3.47
N LYS A 88 12.80 -19.29 -3.94
CA LYS A 88 12.68 -20.54 -3.17
C LYS A 88 14.06 -21.22 -3.27
N PRO A 89 14.83 -21.37 -2.17
CA PRO A 89 16.09 -22.09 -2.25
C PRO A 89 15.75 -23.50 -2.72
N HIS A 90 16.19 -23.81 -3.93
CA HIS A 90 16.14 -25.17 -4.43
C HIS A 90 16.96 -26.01 -3.44
N SER A 91 16.28 -26.81 -2.62
CA SER A 91 16.93 -27.71 -1.68
C SER A 91 17.64 -28.80 -2.48
N ARG A 92 18.86 -28.50 -2.94
CA ARG A 92 19.75 -29.49 -3.53
C ARG A 92 20.64 -29.99 -2.40
N GLY A 93 20.35 -31.19 -1.91
CA GLY A 93 21.25 -31.91 -1.00
C GLY A 93 20.56 -32.76 0.04
N SER A 94 19.76 -33.75 -0.39
CA SER A 94 19.61 -34.96 0.42
C SER A 94 20.93 -35.73 0.34
N THR A 95 21.91 -35.37 1.17
CA THR A 95 23.11 -36.18 1.37
C THR A 95 22.68 -37.48 2.04
N ARG A 96 22.46 -38.54 1.25
CA ARG A 96 22.43 -39.90 1.77
C ARG A 96 23.84 -40.20 2.28
N LEU A 97 24.01 -40.14 3.59
CA LEU A 97 25.16 -40.73 4.24
C LEU A 97 25.07 -42.24 4.05
N HIS A 98 25.95 -42.80 3.22
CA HIS A 98 26.28 -44.21 3.27
C HIS A 98 27.20 -44.45 4.47
N PRO A 99 26.83 -45.29 5.45
CA PRO A 99 27.82 -45.77 6.42
C PRO A 99 28.65 -46.86 5.73
N LEU A 100 29.96 -46.63 5.63
CA LEU A 100 30.92 -47.70 5.41
C LEU A 100 30.97 -48.54 6.69
N ARG A 101 30.50 -49.78 6.61
CA ARG A 101 30.81 -50.83 7.56
C ARG A 101 30.96 -52.15 6.83
#